data_AF-G0SBI8-F1
#
_entry.id   AF-G0SBI8-F1
#
_cell.length_a   1.000
_cell.length_b   1.000
_cell.length_c   1.000
_cell.angle_alpha   90.00
_cell.angle_beta   90.00
_cell.angle_gamma   90.00
#
_symmetry.space_group_name_H-M   'P 1'
#
loop_
_entity.id
_entity.type
_entity.pdbx_description
1 polymer ?
#
loop_
_entity_poly.entity_id
_entity_poly.type
_entity_poly.pdbx_seq_one_letter_code
_entity_poly.pdbx_strand_id
1 'polypeptide(L)'
;MAVPLKTTPQIRALAPEPPATVCVQNLHLTLTHAGHDAWGRAGKSQPCTISVEVGFAERFSTAAASDRLGEDTVHYGTLSKVVLGSVARFEEGSRQHALGQGERGLMHVLEHVWRDLTGLKLDGTEVKVAGETPLIDIAKVQFLSLTVGLPKASLLGDGVALRASAVVDPSLRRVSARALALEITRLKVPTLIGVNANERLAKQFVVVTVTIEKFDQSEDIYPGVEAAVVKVSFGSYLDGERLWGC
;
A
#
# COMPACT_ATOMS: atom_id res chain seq x y z
N MET A 1 -1.93 -14.95 19.30
CA MET A 1 -3.18 -14.93 18.50
C MET A 1 -2.89 -14.07 17.28
N ALA A 2 -3.19 -14.53 16.06
CA ALA A 2 -2.89 -13.77 14.84
C ALA A 2 -3.73 -12.48 14.79
N VAL A 3 -3.11 -11.36 14.39
CA VAL A 3 -3.80 -10.08 14.24
C VAL A 3 -4.86 -10.19 13.13
N PRO A 4 -6.12 -9.79 13.40
CA PRO A 4 -7.20 -9.97 12.45
C PRO A 4 -7.01 -9.10 11.19
N LEU A 5 -7.12 -9.73 10.02
CA LEU A 5 -7.14 -9.07 8.72
C LEU A 5 -8.55 -8.55 8.40
N LYS A 6 -8.67 -7.23 8.23
CA LYS A 6 -9.88 -6.48 7.94
C LYS A 6 -9.74 -5.78 6.58
N THR A 7 -10.84 -5.23 6.10
CA THR A 7 -10.81 -4.33 4.93
C THR A 7 -10.30 -2.94 5.33
N THR A 8 -9.81 -2.16 4.37
CA THR A 8 -9.33 -0.79 4.58
C THR A 8 -10.41 0.11 5.21
N PRO A 9 -11.69 0.10 4.76
CA PRO A 9 -12.74 0.88 5.42
C PRO A 9 -13.00 0.44 6.87
N GLN A 10 -12.95 -0.86 7.15
CA GLN A 10 -13.12 -1.38 8.51
C GLN A 10 -11.99 -0.93 9.43
N ILE A 11 -10.75 -0.92 8.96
CA ILE A 11 -9.61 -0.42 9.74
C ILE A 11 -9.75 1.08 10.03
N ARG A 12 -10.16 1.87 9.04
CA ARG A 12 -10.40 3.31 9.24
C ARG A 12 -11.54 3.57 10.23
N ALA A 13 -12.58 2.74 10.23
CA ALA A 13 -13.68 2.83 11.19
C ALA A 13 -13.29 2.40 12.62
N LEU A 14 -12.29 1.51 12.75
CA LEU A 14 -11.77 1.06 14.05
C LEU A 14 -10.75 2.03 14.65
N ALA A 15 -10.04 2.79 13.82
CA ALA A 15 -9.10 3.81 14.27
C ALA A 15 -9.88 5.08 14.68
N PRO A 16 -9.81 5.53 15.94
CA PRO A 16 -10.27 6.88 16.27
C PRO A 16 -9.49 7.92 15.45
N GLU A 17 -10.06 9.09 15.25
CA GLU A 17 -9.35 10.18 14.56
C GLU A 17 -8.11 10.55 15.39
N PRO A 18 -6.89 10.45 14.82
CA PRO A 18 -5.68 10.74 15.56
C PRO A 18 -5.61 12.23 15.93
N PRO A 19 -5.33 12.58 17.19
CA PRO A 19 -5.13 13.97 17.60
C PRO A 19 -3.93 14.65 16.91
N ALA A 20 -2.99 13.86 16.36
CA ALA A 20 -1.86 14.34 15.59
C ALA A 20 -1.40 13.28 14.58
N THR A 21 -1.03 13.70 13.37
CA THR A 21 -0.58 12.82 12.29
C THR A 21 0.68 13.37 11.64
N VAL A 22 1.65 12.48 11.37
CA VAL A 22 2.80 12.77 10.51
C VAL A 22 2.67 11.96 9.23
N CYS A 23 2.76 12.63 8.09
CA CYS A 23 2.73 11.99 6.79
C CYS A 23 3.99 12.33 6.00
N VAL A 24 4.49 11.33 5.28
CA VAL A 24 5.42 11.54 4.16
C VAL A 24 4.77 10.91 2.94
N GLN A 25 4.63 11.70 1.88
CA GLN A 25 3.88 11.29 0.69
C GLN A 25 4.79 11.20 -0.52
N ASN A 26 4.59 10.16 -1.32
CA ASN A 26 5.17 9.97 -2.64
C ASN A 26 6.70 10.15 -2.66
N LEU A 27 7.42 9.50 -1.74
CA LEU A 27 8.88 9.40 -1.85
C LEU A 27 9.22 8.66 -3.12
N HIS A 28 9.80 9.37 -4.08
CA HIS A 28 10.17 8.83 -5.38
C HIS A 28 11.52 8.11 -5.30
N LEU A 29 11.55 6.87 -5.78
CA LEU A 29 12.74 6.04 -5.87
C LEU A 29 12.62 5.07 -7.05
N THR A 30 13.66 4.27 -7.27
CA THR A 30 13.67 3.24 -8.32
C THR A 30 13.77 1.86 -7.68
N LEU A 31 12.85 0.97 -8.03
CA LEU A 31 12.91 -0.45 -7.67
C LEU A 31 13.40 -1.25 -8.87
N THR A 32 14.35 -2.16 -8.66
CA THR A 32 14.89 -3.02 -9.72
C THR A 32 14.68 -4.49 -9.43
N HIS A 33 14.68 -4.88 -8.15
CA HIS A 33 14.66 -6.28 -7.74
C HIS A 33 13.30 -6.72 -7.16
N ALA A 34 12.28 -5.87 -7.24
CA ALA A 34 10.92 -6.22 -6.85
C ALA A 34 9.85 -5.56 -7.71
N GLY A 35 8.68 -6.22 -7.78
CA GLY A 35 7.60 -5.77 -8.63
C GLY A 35 7.70 -6.33 -10.04
N HIS A 36 6.58 -6.80 -10.59
CA HIS A 36 6.40 -6.94 -12.03
C HIS A 36 6.16 -5.59 -12.71
N ASP A 37 6.65 -5.41 -13.93
CA ASP A 37 6.29 -4.26 -14.77
C ASP A 37 4.89 -4.44 -15.39
N ALA A 38 4.44 -3.46 -16.18
CA ALA A 38 3.13 -3.51 -16.84
C ALA A 38 2.94 -4.72 -17.77
N TRP A 39 4.01 -5.37 -18.22
CA TRP A 39 3.96 -6.56 -19.07
C TRP A 39 4.11 -7.86 -18.27
N GLY A 40 4.09 -7.80 -16.93
CA GLY A 40 4.24 -8.97 -16.06
C GLY A 40 5.68 -9.48 -15.96
N ARG A 41 6.70 -8.66 -16.29
CA ARG A 41 8.11 -9.07 -16.24
C ARG A 41 8.72 -8.68 -14.90
N ALA A 42 9.34 -9.63 -14.22
CA ALA A 42 10.15 -9.38 -13.04
C ALA A 42 11.55 -8.82 -13.38
N GLY A 43 12.22 -8.26 -12.36
CA GLY A 43 13.61 -7.80 -12.46
C GLY A 43 13.82 -6.62 -13.40
N LYS A 44 12.77 -5.82 -13.64
CA LYS A 44 12.82 -4.62 -14.46
C LYS A 44 12.85 -3.38 -13.59
N SER A 45 13.85 -2.53 -13.84
CA SER A 45 13.97 -1.25 -13.17
C SER A 45 12.78 -0.35 -13.51
N GLN A 46 12.08 0.13 -12.48
CA GLN A 46 10.88 0.95 -12.63
C GLN A 46 10.77 1.99 -11.51
N PRO A 47 10.13 3.14 -11.77
CA PRO A 47 9.85 4.12 -10.73
C PRO A 47 8.92 3.52 -9.67
N CYS A 48 9.16 3.89 -8.43
CA CYS A 48 8.40 3.51 -7.25
C CYS A 48 8.11 4.75 -6.40
N THR A 49 6.98 4.73 -5.71
CA THR A 49 6.59 5.73 -4.72
C THR A 49 6.31 5.06 -3.38
N ILE A 50 6.81 5.64 -2.28
CA ILE A 50 6.42 5.19 -0.93
C ILE A 50 5.77 6.33 -0.16
N SER A 51 4.64 6.04 0.46
CA SER A 51 3.94 6.95 1.37
C SER A 51 3.76 6.30 2.73
N VAL A 52 3.97 7.07 3.80
CA VAL A 52 3.78 6.64 5.19
C VAL A 52 2.91 7.65 5.93
N GLU A 53 1.95 7.15 6.70
CA GLU A 53 1.08 7.92 7.58
C GLU A 53 1.16 7.33 8.99
N VAL A 54 1.53 8.16 9.97
CA VAL A 54 1.63 7.79 11.38
C VAL A 54 0.67 8.66 12.18
N GLY A 55 -0.40 8.06 12.69
CA GLY A 55 -1.37 8.68 13.60
C GLY A 55 -1.03 8.37 15.05
N PHE A 56 -0.78 9.41 15.84
CA PHE A 56 -0.36 9.30 17.24
C PHE A 56 -1.55 9.20 18.19
N ALA A 57 -1.36 8.50 19.31
CA ALA A 57 -2.38 8.38 20.36
C ALA A 57 -2.56 9.68 21.16
N GLU A 58 -1.54 10.54 21.20
CA GLU A 58 -1.51 11.79 21.94
C GLU A 58 -1.07 12.96 21.05
N ARG A 59 -1.34 14.20 21.49
CA ARG A 59 -0.86 15.42 20.81
C ARG A 59 0.63 15.63 21.07
N PHE A 60 1.29 16.38 20.18
CA PHE A 60 2.68 16.83 20.33
C PHE A 60 2.83 17.93 21.40
N SER A 61 2.43 17.67 22.64
CA SER A 61 2.37 18.68 23.69
C SER A 61 3.74 19.31 23.99
N THR A 62 4.82 18.54 23.90
CA THR A 62 6.19 19.02 24.16
C THR A 62 6.72 19.75 22.93
N ALA A 63 6.57 19.18 21.74
CA ALA A 63 7.05 19.83 20.52
C ALA A 63 6.30 21.15 20.22
N ALA A 64 4.99 21.18 20.45
CA ALA A 64 4.17 22.37 20.24
C ALA A 64 4.45 23.48 21.27
N ALA A 65 4.75 23.13 22.53
CA ALA A 65 5.02 24.12 23.58
C ALA A 65 6.44 24.69 23.53
N SER A 66 7.41 23.92 23.03
CA SER A 66 8.83 24.28 23.09
C SER A 66 9.43 24.73 21.74
N ASP A 67 8.66 24.66 20.65
CA ASP A 67 9.12 24.90 19.27
C ASP A 67 10.42 24.12 18.94
N ARG A 68 10.55 22.94 19.55
CA ARG A 68 11.69 22.04 19.43
C ARG A 68 11.18 20.64 19.15
N LEU A 69 11.92 19.89 18.35
CA LEU A 69 11.62 18.47 18.13
C LEU A 69 11.86 17.71 19.44
N GLY A 70 10.77 17.28 20.08
CA GLY A 70 10.77 16.48 21.29
C GLY A 70 10.70 14.97 21.01
N GLU A 71 10.80 14.16 22.07
CA GLU A 71 10.63 12.70 21.99
C GLU A 71 9.17 12.25 21.74
N ASP A 72 8.23 13.20 21.73
CA ASP A 72 6.79 13.00 21.55
C ASP A 72 6.34 13.02 20.08
N THR A 73 7.26 13.27 19.13
CA THR A 73 6.96 13.33 17.70
C THR A 73 7.98 12.56 16.85
N VAL A 74 7.59 12.20 15.63
CA VAL A 74 8.49 11.65 14.61
C VAL A 74 8.80 12.73 13.59
N HIS A 75 10.07 13.11 13.49
CA HIS A 75 10.50 14.09 12.49
C HIS A 75 10.36 13.51 11.07
N TYR A 76 9.58 14.16 10.21
CA TYR A 76 9.32 13.70 8.83
C TYR A 76 10.60 13.59 7.99
N GLY A 77 11.62 14.42 8.25
CA GLY A 77 12.92 14.32 7.62
C GLY A 77 13.71 13.07 8.05
N THR A 78 13.48 12.58 9.26
CA THR A 78 14.07 11.31 9.73
C THR A 78 13.28 10.14 9.17
N LEU A 79 11.95 10.23 9.18
CA LEU A 79 11.07 9.21 8.58
C LEU A 79 11.38 8.96 7.11
N SER A 80 11.50 10.03 6.31
CA SER A 80 11.88 9.92 4.89
C SER A 80 13.25 9.27 4.69
N LYS A 81 14.27 9.66 5.46
CA LYS A 81 15.61 9.05 5.40
C LYS A 81 15.59 7.56 5.75
N VAL A 82 14.84 7.18 6.80
CA VAL A 82 14.72 5.77 7.21
C VAL A 82 14.00 4.95 6.15
N VAL A 83 12.91 5.46 5.57
CA VAL A 83 12.20 4.77 4.47
C VAL A 83 13.11 4.59 3.26
N LEU A 84 13.78 5.64 2.80
CA LEU A 84 14.71 5.56 1.66
C LEU A 84 15.88 4.61 1.95
N GLY A 85 16.45 4.67 3.15
CA GLY A 85 17.52 3.77 3.58
C GLY A 85 17.08 2.31 3.68
N SER A 86 15.86 2.06 4.14
CA SER A 86 15.25 0.73 4.20
C SER A 86 15.11 0.13 2.80
N VAL A 87 14.59 0.88 1.83
CA VAL A 87 14.48 0.40 0.45
C VAL A 87 15.85 0.18 -0.19
N ALA A 88 16.83 1.04 0.09
CA ALA A 88 18.20 0.85 -0.42
C ALA A 88 18.82 -0.46 0.11
N ARG A 89 18.62 -0.78 1.40
CA ARG A 89 19.04 -2.07 1.99
C ARG A 89 18.28 -3.24 1.39
N PHE A 90 16.97 -3.09 1.14
CA PHE A 90 16.18 -4.10 0.46
C PHE A 90 16.76 -4.43 -0.93
N GLU A 91 17.06 -3.41 -1.75
CA GLU A 91 17.60 -3.59 -3.09
C GLU A 91 19.00 -4.24 -3.06
N GLU A 92 19.88 -3.82 -2.15
CA GLU A 92 21.21 -4.42 -2.00
C GLU A 92 21.12 -5.89 -1.55
N GLY A 93 20.27 -6.21 -0.58
CA GLY A 93 20.04 -7.58 -0.13
C GLY A 93 19.38 -8.45 -1.22
N SER A 94 18.52 -7.86 -2.05
CA SER A 94 17.86 -8.55 -3.16
C SER A 94 18.82 -8.84 -4.32
N ARG A 95 19.78 -7.95 -4.58
CA ARG A 95 20.88 -8.17 -5.53
C ARG A 95 21.69 -9.43 -5.20
N GLN A 96 21.95 -9.66 -3.92
CA GLN A 96 22.66 -10.85 -3.44
C GLN A 96 21.78 -12.12 -3.48
N HIS A 97 20.46 -11.97 -3.27
CA HIS A 97 19.48 -13.05 -3.31
C HIS A 97 19.13 -13.56 -4.72
N ALA A 98 19.34 -12.76 -5.76
CA ALA A 98 18.97 -13.06 -7.15
C ALA A 98 19.72 -14.29 -7.75
N LEU A 99 20.71 -14.84 -7.03
CA LEU A 99 21.53 -15.98 -7.46
C LEU A 99 20.94 -17.36 -7.13
N GLY A 100 19.63 -17.47 -6.90
CA GLY A 100 18.97 -18.79 -6.77
C GLY A 100 17.68 -18.90 -5.96
N GLN A 101 17.10 -17.78 -5.50
CA GLN A 101 15.79 -17.79 -4.82
C GLN A 101 14.77 -16.95 -5.60
N GLY A 102 13.49 -17.34 -5.53
CA GLY A 102 12.41 -16.87 -6.39
C GLY A 102 12.20 -15.35 -6.43
N GLU A 103 11.31 -14.92 -7.32
CA GLU A 103 11.00 -13.51 -7.56
C GLU A 103 10.47 -12.81 -6.30
N ARG A 104 10.87 -11.55 -6.08
CA ARG A 104 10.36 -10.73 -4.99
C ARG A 104 9.24 -9.82 -5.49
N GLY A 105 8.02 -10.02 -4.98
CA GLY A 105 6.90 -9.11 -5.24
C GLY A 105 6.87 -7.86 -4.36
N LEU A 106 5.90 -6.99 -4.59
CA LEU A 106 5.66 -5.76 -3.82
C LEU A 106 5.46 -6.00 -2.31
N MET A 107 4.86 -7.13 -1.94
CA MET A 107 4.66 -7.50 -0.54
C MET A 107 5.99 -7.54 0.23
N HIS A 108 7.06 -8.04 -0.39
CA HIS A 108 8.38 -8.14 0.27
C HIS A 108 8.99 -6.77 0.56
N VAL A 109 8.82 -5.80 -0.36
CA VAL A 109 9.26 -4.41 -0.15
C VAL A 109 8.50 -3.80 1.01
N LEU A 110 7.18 -3.94 0.99
CA LEU A 110 6.30 -3.41 2.01
C LEU A 110 6.61 -4.02 3.38
N GLU A 111 6.76 -5.34 3.49
CA GLU A 111 7.12 -6.03 4.73
C GLU A 111 8.50 -5.61 5.25
N HIS A 112 9.47 -5.39 4.36
CA HIS A 112 10.80 -4.93 4.74
C HIS A 112 10.75 -3.53 5.35
N VAL A 113 10.12 -2.58 4.66
CA VAL A 113 9.98 -1.20 5.15
C VAL A 113 9.13 -1.16 6.42
N TRP A 114 8.05 -1.95 6.49
CA TRP A 114 7.21 -2.04 7.69
C TRP A 114 8.00 -2.51 8.89
N ARG A 115 8.83 -3.55 8.72
CA ARG A 115 9.70 -4.10 9.78
C ARG A 115 10.72 -3.07 10.24
N ASP A 116 11.38 -2.38 9.33
CA ASP A 116 12.40 -1.39 9.69
C ASP A 116 11.77 -0.19 10.43
N LEU A 117 10.54 0.19 10.08
CA LEU A 117 9.83 1.26 10.75
C LEU A 117 9.33 0.87 12.15
N THR A 118 8.81 -0.35 12.30
CA THR A 118 8.01 -0.73 13.48
C THR A 118 8.66 -1.78 14.38
N GLY A 119 9.64 -2.53 13.89
CA GLY A 119 10.16 -3.73 14.55
C GLY A 119 9.19 -4.91 14.52
N LEU A 120 8.06 -4.80 13.80
CA LEU A 120 7.02 -5.81 13.74
C LEU A 120 6.91 -6.38 12.32
N LYS A 121 6.41 -7.61 12.20
CA LYS A 121 5.83 -8.08 10.93
C LYS A 121 4.42 -7.51 10.76
N LEU A 122 3.87 -7.65 9.56
CA LEU A 122 2.49 -7.24 9.27
C LEU A 122 1.45 -7.98 10.12
N ASP A 123 1.72 -9.23 10.51
CA ASP A 123 0.86 -10.02 11.40
C ASP A 123 0.95 -9.59 12.88
N GLY A 124 1.73 -8.55 13.19
CA GLY A 124 1.94 -8.02 14.53
C GLY A 124 2.99 -8.75 15.36
N THR A 125 3.67 -9.76 14.82
CA THR A 125 4.75 -10.47 15.54
C THR A 125 6.01 -9.60 15.62
N GLU A 126 6.63 -9.54 16.80
CA GLU A 126 7.89 -8.83 17.00
C GLU A 126 9.03 -9.52 16.26
N VAL A 127 9.87 -8.72 15.60
CA VAL A 127 11.12 -9.17 15.00
C VAL A 127 12.27 -8.54 15.77
N LYS A 128 12.95 -9.34 16.57
CA LYS A 128 14.19 -8.91 17.23
C LYS A 128 15.32 -8.88 16.21
N VAL A 129 15.59 -7.70 15.64
CA VAL A 129 16.82 -7.44 14.91
C VAL A 129 17.86 -6.97 15.92
N ALA A 130 18.93 -7.72 16.10
CA ALA A 130 19.96 -7.40 17.08
C ALA A 130 20.63 -6.06 16.74
N GLY A 131 20.49 -5.06 17.63
CA GLY A 131 21.19 -3.77 17.52
C GLY A 131 20.45 -2.65 16.80
N GLU A 132 19.26 -2.89 16.24
CA GLU A 132 18.45 -1.84 15.59
C GLU A 132 17.20 -1.54 16.41
N THR A 133 17.06 -0.27 16.81
CA THR A 133 15.83 0.24 17.43
C THR A 133 14.88 0.70 16.33
N PRO A 134 13.61 0.25 16.33
CA PRO A 134 12.61 0.74 15.39
C PRO A 134 12.46 2.26 15.48
N LEU A 135 12.27 2.91 14.34
CA LEU A 135 12.06 4.36 14.32
C LEU A 135 10.75 4.74 15.04
N ILE A 136 9.70 3.94 14.83
CA ILE A 136 8.37 4.21 15.36
C ILE A 136 8.19 3.45 16.67
N ASP A 137 8.02 4.20 17.76
CA ASP A 137 7.55 3.64 19.01
C ASP A 137 6.05 3.32 18.88
N ILE A 138 5.73 2.04 18.67
CA ILE A 138 4.38 1.53 18.52
C ILE A 138 3.50 1.88 19.74
N ALA A 139 4.08 2.11 20.92
CA ALA A 139 3.33 2.53 22.10
C ALA A 139 2.71 3.93 21.97
N LYS A 140 3.23 4.78 21.07
CA LYS A 140 2.77 6.16 20.86
C LYS A 140 1.82 6.28 19.66
N VAL A 141 1.61 5.19 18.92
CA VAL A 141 0.86 5.16 17.67
C VAL A 141 -0.49 4.50 17.90
N GLN A 142 -1.54 5.06 17.31
CA GLN A 142 -2.86 4.43 17.25
C GLN A 142 -3.20 3.96 15.82
N PHE A 143 -2.60 4.58 14.81
CA PHE A 143 -2.81 4.25 13.40
C PHE A 143 -1.51 4.33 12.61
N LEU A 144 -1.25 3.36 11.74
CA LEU A 144 -0.12 3.37 10.82
C LEU A 144 -0.58 2.92 9.44
N SER A 145 -0.18 3.63 8.39
CA SER A 145 -0.35 3.19 7.00
C SER A 145 0.94 3.34 6.21
N LEU A 146 1.25 2.33 5.40
CA LEU A 146 2.36 2.29 4.48
C LEU A 146 1.82 1.91 3.11
N THR A 147 2.13 2.69 2.08
CA THR A 147 1.75 2.41 0.69
C THR A 147 2.98 2.37 -0.19
N VAL A 148 3.15 1.29 -0.94
CA VAL A 148 4.18 1.12 -1.97
C VAL A 148 3.49 1.14 -3.33
N GLY A 149 3.88 2.07 -4.21
CA GLY A 149 3.26 2.27 -5.51
C GLY A 149 4.24 2.13 -6.67
N LEU A 150 3.77 1.57 -7.77
CA LEU A 150 4.47 1.42 -9.04
C LEU A 150 3.67 2.15 -10.14
N PRO A 151 3.96 3.44 -10.41
CA PRO A 151 3.22 4.25 -11.39
C PRO A 151 3.36 3.76 -12.84
N LYS A 152 4.24 2.79 -13.13
CA LYS A 152 4.42 2.21 -14.46
C LYS A 152 4.13 0.70 -14.53
N ALA A 153 3.50 0.14 -13.50
CA ALA A 153 3.17 -1.29 -13.43
C ALA A 153 1.79 -1.65 -14.01
N SER A 154 1.05 -0.68 -14.53
CA SER A 154 -0.23 -0.89 -15.21
C SER A 154 -0.13 -0.45 -16.67
N LEU A 155 -0.73 -1.20 -17.61
CA LEU A 155 -0.74 -0.85 -19.04
C LEU A 155 -1.81 0.19 -19.36
N LEU A 156 -2.99 0.03 -18.76
CA LEU A 156 -4.18 0.82 -19.05
C LEU A 156 -4.60 1.73 -17.88
N GLY A 157 -3.96 1.60 -16.73
CA GLY A 157 -4.15 2.46 -15.55
C GLY A 157 -2.99 3.43 -15.31
N ASP A 158 -3.11 4.20 -14.24
CA ASP A 158 -2.09 5.16 -13.79
C ASP A 158 -1.02 4.50 -12.90
N GLY A 159 -1.22 3.24 -12.50
CA GLY A 159 -0.26 2.47 -11.71
C GLY A 159 -0.92 1.44 -10.80
N VAL A 160 -0.08 0.77 -10.02
CA VAL A 160 -0.48 -0.20 -9.00
C VAL A 160 0.02 0.26 -7.65
N ALA A 161 -0.75 0.06 -6.59
CA ALA A 161 -0.33 0.34 -5.23
C ALA A 161 -0.70 -0.79 -4.28
N LEU A 162 0.21 -1.16 -3.40
CA LEU A 162 -0.03 -2.05 -2.27
C LEU A 162 0.01 -1.24 -0.99
N ARG A 163 -1.08 -1.31 -0.21
CA ARG A 163 -1.23 -0.60 1.06
C ARG A 163 -1.37 -1.57 2.22
N ALA A 164 -0.57 -1.36 3.26
CA ALA A 164 -0.78 -1.90 4.59
C ALA A 164 -1.29 -0.82 5.52
N SER A 165 -2.22 -1.18 6.39
CA SER A 165 -2.68 -0.31 7.47
C SER A 165 -2.88 -1.12 8.75
N ALA A 166 -2.60 -0.51 9.89
CA ALA A 166 -2.76 -1.13 11.20
C ALA A 166 -3.38 -0.16 12.19
N VAL A 167 -4.30 -0.69 13.01
CA VAL A 167 -4.70 -0.06 14.26
C VAL A 167 -3.85 -0.67 15.36
N VAL A 168 -3.31 0.20 16.20
CA VAL A 168 -2.51 -0.19 17.35
C VAL A 168 -3.30 0.12 18.60
N ASP A 169 -3.27 -0.79 19.56
CA ASP A 169 -3.72 -0.53 20.91
C ASP A 169 -2.51 -0.02 21.72
N PRO A 170 -2.45 1.30 22.04
CA PRO A 170 -1.30 1.87 22.73
C PRO A 170 -1.11 1.29 24.13
N SER A 171 -2.22 0.94 24.81
CA SER A 171 -2.21 0.41 26.17
C SER A 171 -1.61 -0.99 26.24
N LEU A 172 -1.86 -1.79 25.20
CA LEU A 172 -1.35 -3.15 25.07
C LEU A 172 -0.09 -3.25 24.21
N ARG A 173 0.39 -2.11 23.68
CA ARG A 173 1.58 -1.97 22.82
C ARG A 173 1.61 -2.99 21.68
N ARG A 174 0.45 -3.23 21.06
CA ARG A 174 0.28 -4.27 20.04
C ARG A 174 -0.66 -3.85 18.93
N VAL A 175 -0.45 -4.41 17.74
CA VAL A 175 -1.40 -4.27 16.64
C VAL A 175 -2.70 -5.00 17.00
N SER A 176 -3.82 -4.29 16.96
CA SER A 176 -5.15 -4.84 17.28
C SER A 176 -5.90 -5.33 16.05
N ALA A 177 -5.68 -4.70 14.89
CA ALA A 177 -6.20 -5.11 13.59
C ALA A 177 -5.33 -4.58 12.45
N ARG A 178 -5.33 -5.28 11.31
CA ARG A 178 -4.60 -4.88 10.09
C ARG A 178 -5.46 -4.94 8.84
N ALA A 179 -5.10 -4.20 7.81
CA ALA A 179 -5.61 -4.31 6.44
C ALA A 179 -4.47 -4.38 5.45
N LEU A 180 -4.70 -5.11 4.36
CA LEU A 180 -3.86 -5.13 3.17
C LEU A 180 -4.75 -4.96 1.96
N ALA A 181 -4.40 -4.03 1.08
CA ALA A 181 -5.17 -3.75 -0.12
C ALA A 181 -4.25 -3.54 -1.32
N LEU A 182 -4.55 -4.24 -2.41
CA LEU A 182 -3.92 -4.04 -3.72
C LEU A 182 -4.87 -3.21 -4.57
N GLU A 183 -4.36 -2.11 -5.13
CA GLU A 183 -5.12 -1.18 -5.95
C GLU A 183 -4.50 -1.04 -7.34
N ILE A 184 -5.34 -1.03 -8.37
CA ILE A 184 -5.00 -0.58 -9.72
C ILE A 184 -5.77 0.71 -9.96
N THR A 185 -5.04 1.81 -10.05
CA THR A 185 -5.62 3.17 -10.04
C THR A 185 -5.97 3.62 -11.45
N ARG A 186 -7.18 4.16 -11.62
CA ARG A 186 -7.64 4.81 -12.88
C ARG A 186 -7.44 3.96 -14.14
N LEU A 187 -7.76 2.68 -14.03
CA LEU A 187 -7.81 1.73 -15.15
C LEU A 187 -8.82 2.19 -16.21
N LYS A 188 -8.34 2.38 -17.45
CA LYS A 188 -9.16 2.80 -18.60
C LYS A 188 -9.70 1.56 -19.30
N VAL A 189 -10.99 1.35 -19.17
CA VAL A 189 -11.69 0.17 -19.70
C VAL A 189 -12.58 0.60 -20.87
N PRO A 190 -12.34 0.11 -22.10
CA PRO A 190 -13.25 0.35 -23.22
C PRO A 190 -14.56 -0.42 -23.02
N THR A 191 -15.65 0.29 -22.74
CA THR A 191 -16.96 -0.28 -22.43
C THR A 191 -18.00 0.25 -23.39
N LEU A 192 -18.93 -0.62 -23.81
CA LEU A 192 -20.08 -0.19 -24.58
C LEU A 192 -21.15 0.32 -23.62
N ILE A 193 -21.48 1.60 -23.72
CA ILE A 193 -22.47 2.28 -22.85
C ILE A 193 -23.56 2.84 -23.75
N GLY A 194 -24.80 2.45 -23.50
CA GLY A 194 -25.93 2.99 -24.24
C GLY A 194 -27.20 2.15 -24.11
N VAL A 195 -28.32 2.82 -23.83
CA VAL A 195 -29.66 2.20 -23.82
C VAL A 195 -30.18 2.09 -25.25
N ASN A 196 -29.84 3.05 -26.11
CA ASN A 196 -30.26 3.05 -27.51
C ASN A 196 -29.22 2.44 -28.45
N ALA A 197 -29.67 1.94 -29.61
CA ALA A 197 -28.79 1.29 -30.59
C ALA A 197 -27.72 2.24 -31.16
N ASN A 198 -28.03 3.53 -31.30
CA ASN A 198 -27.09 4.56 -31.75
C ASN A 198 -25.99 4.86 -30.72
N GLU A 199 -26.29 4.76 -29.42
CA GLU A 199 -25.31 4.95 -28.33
C GLU A 199 -24.33 3.77 -28.25
N ARG A 200 -24.76 2.59 -28.74
CA ARG A 200 -23.97 1.34 -28.80
C ARG A 200 -23.13 1.19 -30.08
N LEU A 201 -22.90 2.26 -30.83
CA LEU A 201 -22.07 2.21 -32.05
C LEU A 201 -20.57 2.33 -31.76
N ALA A 202 -20.19 2.87 -30.60
CA ALA A 202 -18.80 3.06 -30.23
C ALA A 202 -18.58 2.78 -28.74
N LYS A 203 -17.40 2.22 -28.41
CA LYS A 203 -16.99 2.05 -27.02
C LYS A 203 -16.52 3.38 -26.45
N GLN A 204 -16.88 3.62 -25.19
CA GLN A 204 -16.44 4.76 -24.40
C GLN A 204 -15.49 4.25 -23.32
N PHE A 205 -14.48 5.04 -22.98
CA PHE A 205 -13.58 4.67 -21.88
C PHE A 205 -14.25 4.96 -20.55
N VAL A 206 -14.42 3.93 -19.73
CA VAL A 206 -14.75 4.06 -18.31
C VAL A 206 -13.44 4.05 -17.53
N VAL A 207 -13.26 5.02 -16.66
CA VAL A 207 -12.12 5.09 -15.75
C VAL A 207 -12.55 4.51 -14.40
N VAL A 208 -11.99 3.37 -14.02
CA VAL A 208 -12.30 2.69 -12.76
C VAL A 208 -11.06 2.53 -11.90
N THR A 209 -11.22 2.52 -10.59
CA THR A 209 -10.18 2.03 -9.66
C THR A 209 -10.61 0.68 -9.14
N VAL A 210 -9.72 -0.30 -9.22
CA VAL A 210 -9.97 -1.67 -8.77
C VAL A 210 -9.16 -1.92 -7.51
N THR A 211 -9.84 -2.21 -6.39
CA THR A 211 -9.19 -2.50 -5.11
C THR A 211 -9.55 -3.92 -4.66
N ILE A 212 -8.53 -4.73 -4.40
CA ILE A 212 -8.67 -6.05 -3.78
C ILE A 212 -8.35 -5.88 -2.30
N GLU A 213 -9.38 -5.95 -1.47
CA GLU A 213 -9.28 -5.90 -0.02
C GLU A 213 -8.81 -7.23 0.57
N LYS A 214 -8.15 -7.18 1.73
CA LYS A 214 -7.55 -8.35 2.40
C LYS A 214 -6.55 -9.10 1.52
N PHE A 215 -5.78 -8.37 0.72
CA PHE A 215 -4.78 -8.93 -0.16
C PHE A 215 -3.54 -9.40 0.62
N ASP A 216 -3.48 -10.70 0.94
CA ASP A 216 -2.41 -11.33 1.75
C ASP A 216 -1.61 -12.33 0.91
N GLN A 217 -1.26 -11.95 -0.33
CA GLN A 217 -0.45 -12.75 -1.24
C GLN A 217 0.91 -12.08 -1.46
N SER A 218 1.97 -12.88 -1.55
CA SER A 218 3.32 -12.38 -1.82
C SER A 218 3.63 -12.21 -3.30
N GLU A 219 2.90 -12.92 -4.16
CA GLU A 219 3.02 -12.88 -5.62
C GLU A 219 2.36 -11.63 -6.21
N ASP A 220 3.00 -11.07 -7.24
CA ASP A 220 2.49 -9.93 -7.98
C ASP A 220 1.43 -10.38 -9.00
N ILE A 221 0.16 -10.40 -8.57
CA ILE A 221 -0.96 -10.84 -9.42
C ILE A 221 -1.61 -9.70 -10.23
N TYR A 222 -1.24 -8.44 -9.97
CA TYR A 222 -1.89 -7.28 -10.58
C TYR A 222 -1.88 -7.26 -12.13
N PRO A 223 -0.88 -7.79 -12.86
CA PRO A 223 -0.96 -7.83 -14.32
C PRO A 223 -2.10 -8.75 -14.78
N GLY A 224 -2.31 -9.88 -14.09
CA GLY A 224 -3.41 -10.80 -14.33
C GLY A 224 -4.77 -10.23 -13.94
N VAL A 225 -4.84 -9.49 -12.83
CA VAL A 225 -6.05 -8.78 -12.40
C VAL A 225 -6.47 -7.74 -13.44
N GLU A 226 -5.53 -6.92 -13.92
CA GLU A 226 -5.79 -5.94 -14.98
C GLU A 226 -6.36 -6.61 -16.24
N ALA A 227 -5.69 -7.66 -16.71
CA ALA A 227 -6.13 -8.41 -17.88
C ALA A 227 -7.54 -9.02 -17.69
N ALA A 228 -7.86 -9.51 -16.50
CA ALA A 228 -9.17 -10.06 -16.18
C ALA A 228 -10.26 -8.99 -16.20
N VAL A 229 -10.05 -7.83 -15.56
CA VAL A 229 -11.02 -6.72 -15.53
C VAL A 229 -11.33 -6.22 -16.94
N VAL A 230 -10.28 -6.06 -17.75
CA VAL A 230 -10.38 -5.61 -19.13
C VAL A 230 -11.13 -6.65 -19.98
N LYS A 231 -10.79 -7.95 -19.85
CA LYS A 231 -11.45 -9.05 -20.56
C LYS A 231 -12.93 -9.18 -20.24
N VAL A 232 -13.32 -9.10 -18.96
CA VAL A 232 -14.74 -9.17 -18.55
C VAL A 232 -15.53 -8.04 -19.19
N SER A 233 -14.94 -6.86 -19.30
CA SER A 233 -15.59 -5.68 -19.90
C SER A 233 -15.71 -5.78 -21.42
N PHE A 234 -14.82 -6.54 -22.08
CA PHE A 234 -14.96 -6.86 -23.50
C PHE A 234 -16.11 -7.84 -23.80
N GLY A 235 -16.54 -8.64 -22.81
CA GLY A 235 -17.62 -9.63 -22.96
C GLY A 235 -18.97 -9.22 -22.36
N SER A 236 -19.05 -8.14 -21.57
CA SER A 236 -20.26 -7.75 -20.84
C SER A 236 -20.84 -6.43 -21.36
N TYR A 237 -22.14 -6.45 -21.71
CA TYR A 237 -22.95 -5.26 -21.91
C TYR A 237 -23.41 -4.77 -20.52
N LEU A 238 -23.11 -3.51 -20.18
CA LEU A 238 -23.77 -2.86 -19.04
C LEU A 238 -25.14 -2.36 -19.53
N ASP A 239 -26.11 -3.27 -19.53
CA ASP A 239 -27.47 -2.98 -19.96
C ASP A 239 -28.25 -2.31 -18.83
N GLY A 240 -28.70 -1.07 -19.06
CA GLY A 240 -29.37 -0.24 -18.06
C GLY A 240 -30.69 -0.81 -17.55
N GLU A 241 -31.32 -1.73 -18.29
CA GLU A 241 -32.60 -2.35 -17.92
C GLU A 241 -32.50 -3.29 -16.70
N ARG A 242 -31.33 -3.88 -16.42
CA ARG A 242 -31.17 -4.78 -15.26
C ARG A 242 -30.91 -4.07 -13.94
N LEU A 243 -30.58 -2.77 -13.95
CA LEU A 243 -30.25 -2.01 -12.74
C LEU A 243 -31.41 -1.17 -12.21
N TRP A 244 -32.48 -1.00 -12.99
CA TRP A 244 -33.70 -0.27 -12.61
C TRP A 244 -34.94 -1.11 -12.91
N GLY A 245 -35.04 -2.28 -12.29
CA GLY A 245 -36.26 -3.08 -12.33
C GLY A 245 -37.39 -2.38 -11.58
N CYS A 246 -38.20 -1.62 -12.34
CA CYS A 246 -39.64 -1.50 -12.09
C CYS A 246 -40.35 -2.70 -12.72
#